data_AF-A0A0F8BBK2-F1
#
_entry.id   AF-A0A0F8BBK2-F1
#
_cell.length_a   1.000
_cell.length_b   1.000
_cell.length_c   1.000
_cell.angle_alpha   90.00
_cell.angle_beta   90.00
_cell.angle_gamma   90.00
#
_symmetry.space_group_name_H-M   'P 1'
#
loop_
_entity.id
_entity.type
_entity.pdbx_description
1 polymer ?
#
loop_
_entity_poly.entity_id
_entity_poly.type
_entity_poly.pdbx_seq_one_letter_code
_entity_poly.pdbx_strand_id
1 'polypeptide(L)'
;MQRKAPKNVERPQSASANANANSASGNQPGHDDSNSDTEVLTSVWEKVSDKILGHMNSRFDQLEETLQVVQSSQKELLEKVEPMEEQVLDHESRITSLEKTVSDLKDESNALKLKVYDLEGRSRRNNIKIIGIPEREEGVKPTEFVEALIPNWCPGLSKAN
;
A
#
# COMPACT_ATOMS: atom_id res chain seq x y z
N MET A 1 5.20 -25.36 -6.15
CA MET A 1 6.56 -25.78 -5.72
C MET A 1 6.42 -26.50 -4.38
N GLN A 2 6.64 -27.81 -4.33
CA GLN A 2 6.44 -28.62 -3.12
C GLN A 2 7.72 -28.66 -2.26
N ARG A 3 7.61 -28.40 -0.95
CA ARG A 3 8.71 -28.47 0.01
C ARG A 3 8.74 -29.84 0.68
N LYS A 4 9.81 -30.61 0.46
CA LYS A 4 10.12 -31.88 1.14
C LYS A 4 10.80 -31.61 2.49
N ALA A 5 10.41 -32.36 3.52
CA ALA A 5 11.02 -32.36 4.86
C ALA A 5 12.41 -33.03 4.87
N PRO A 6 13.32 -32.67 5.80
CA PRO A 6 14.65 -33.29 5.89
C PRO A 6 14.64 -34.59 6.70
N LYS A 7 15.44 -35.56 6.22
CA LYS A 7 15.67 -36.89 6.80
C LYS A 7 16.67 -36.82 7.96
N ASN A 8 16.33 -37.55 9.03
CA ASN A 8 17.16 -37.92 10.17
C ASN A 8 18.47 -38.61 9.73
N VAL A 9 19.62 -38.25 10.31
CA VAL A 9 20.92 -38.91 10.08
C VAL A 9 21.45 -39.42 11.42
N GLU A 10 21.43 -40.74 11.57
CA GLU A 10 22.00 -41.47 12.70
C GLU A 10 23.53 -41.40 12.73
N ARG A 11 24.07 -41.29 13.94
CA ARG A 11 25.50 -41.36 14.29
C ARG A 11 25.94 -42.83 14.40
N PRO A 12 27.05 -43.27 13.77
CA PRO A 12 27.59 -44.60 14.03
C PRO A 12 28.45 -44.59 15.30
N GLN A 13 28.22 -45.58 16.16
CA GLN A 13 29.08 -45.98 17.27
C GLN A 13 30.25 -46.81 16.73
N SER A 14 31.49 -46.47 17.09
CA SER A 14 32.66 -47.31 16.84
C SER A 14 33.13 -47.97 18.13
N ALA A 15 32.84 -49.26 18.25
CA ALA A 15 33.54 -50.16 19.15
C ALA A 15 34.78 -50.71 18.43
N SER A 16 35.94 -50.68 19.08
CA SER A 16 36.98 -51.68 18.84
C SER A 16 37.84 -51.84 20.08
N ALA A 17 37.71 -53.00 20.71
CA ALA A 17 38.69 -53.50 21.65
C ALA A 17 39.95 -53.90 20.90
N ASN A 18 41.13 -53.60 21.45
CA ASN A 18 42.32 -54.39 21.18
C ASN A 18 43.22 -54.40 22.42
N ALA A 19 43.31 -55.57 23.03
CA ALA A 19 44.28 -55.88 24.07
C ALA A 19 45.52 -56.45 23.39
N ASN A 20 46.70 -55.88 23.65
CA ASN A 20 47.93 -56.65 23.53
C ASN A 20 48.92 -56.24 24.61
N ALA A 21 49.49 -57.26 25.23
CA ALA A 21 50.32 -57.18 26.41
C ALA A 21 51.81 -57.13 26.06
N ASN A 22 52.54 -56.62 27.06
CA ASN A 22 53.91 -56.98 27.43
C ASN A 22 55.08 -56.25 26.74
N SER A 23 55.82 -55.47 27.52
CA SER A 23 57.13 -55.90 28.05
C SER A 23 57.73 -54.82 28.97
N ALA A 24 58.21 -55.27 30.13
CA ALA A 24 58.98 -54.48 31.08
C ALA A 24 60.41 -54.24 30.59
N SER A 25 60.96 -53.05 30.83
CA SER A 25 62.42 -52.83 30.89
C SER A 25 62.77 -51.49 31.55
N GLY A 26 63.50 -51.56 32.67
CA GLY A 26 64.66 -50.70 32.95
C GLY A 26 64.48 -49.25 33.42
N ASN A 27 64.63 -49.04 34.74
CA ASN A 27 65.30 -47.95 35.46
C ASN A 27 65.22 -46.48 34.96
N GLN A 28 64.43 -45.66 35.68
CA GLN A 28 64.80 -44.51 36.55
C GLN A 28 65.98 -43.54 36.19
N PRO A 29 66.02 -42.34 36.79
CA PRO A 29 65.34 -41.09 36.44
C PRO A 29 66.34 -40.01 35.95
N GLY A 30 65.90 -39.03 35.16
CA GLY A 30 66.78 -37.94 34.76
C GLY A 30 66.06 -36.76 34.15
N HIS A 31 66.16 -35.63 34.85
CA HIS A 31 66.00 -34.26 34.37
C HIS A 31 64.57 -33.75 34.10
N ASP A 32 63.90 -33.41 35.19
CA ASP A 32 62.77 -32.49 35.25
C ASP A 32 63.28 -31.05 35.05
N ASP A 33 63.18 -30.55 33.82
CA ASP A 33 63.38 -29.11 33.51
C ASP A 33 62.56 -28.71 32.26
N SER A 34 61.36 -29.29 32.12
CA SER A 34 60.45 -28.99 31.00
C SER A 34 58.96 -28.97 31.40
N ASN A 35 58.63 -29.27 32.67
CA ASN A 35 57.24 -29.36 33.13
C ASN A 35 56.60 -27.98 33.41
N SER A 36 57.39 -26.95 33.76
CA SER A 36 56.83 -25.62 34.08
C SER A 36 56.33 -24.87 32.84
N ASP A 37 57.06 -24.93 31.73
CA ASP A 37 56.68 -24.23 30.50
C ASP A 37 55.46 -24.86 29.84
N THR A 38 55.31 -26.19 29.95
CA THR A 38 54.12 -26.90 29.49
C THR A 38 52.88 -26.58 30.33
N GLU A 39 53.03 -26.44 31.64
CA GLU A 39 51.94 -26.01 32.54
C GLU A 39 51.53 -24.56 32.28
N VAL A 40 52.50 -23.66 32.05
CA VAL A 40 52.23 -22.26 31.68
C VAL A 40 51.50 -22.16 30.34
N LEU A 41 51.94 -22.89 29.31
CA LEU A 41 51.28 -22.91 28.01
C LEU A 41 49.86 -23.49 28.09
N THR A 42 49.66 -24.55 28.90
CA THR A 42 48.34 -25.13 29.14
C THR A 42 47.43 -24.12 29.83
N SER A 43 47.92 -23.42 30.86
CA SER A 43 47.15 -22.37 31.54
C SER A 43 46.79 -21.20 30.62
N VAL A 44 47.70 -20.80 29.73
CA VAL A 44 47.43 -19.76 28.73
C VAL A 44 46.37 -20.23 27.74
N TRP A 45 46.45 -21.48 27.28
CA TRP A 45 45.45 -22.07 26.38
C TRP A 45 44.06 -22.12 27.02
N GLU A 46 43.95 -22.60 28.26
CA GLU A 46 42.67 -22.64 29.00
C GLU A 46 42.06 -21.24 29.13
N LYS A 47 42.85 -20.24 29.53
CA LYS A 47 42.37 -18.85 29.65
C LYS A 47 41.91 -18.27 28.32
N VAL A 48 42.61 -18.56 27.22
CA VAL A 48 42.24 -18.11 25.88
C VAL A 48 40.97 -18.83 25.41
N SER A 49 40.89 -20.14 25.62
CA SER A 49 39.73 -20.97 25.30
C SER A 49 38.49 -20.48 26.05
N ASP A 50 38.58 -20.31 27.37
CA ASP A 50 37.49 -19.80 28.21
C ASP A 50 37.03 -18.41 27.75
N LYS A 51 37.98 -17.53 27.43
CA LYS A 51 37.66 -16.17 26.95
C LYS A 51 36.97 -16.19 25.58
N ILE A 52 37.41 -17.06 24.67
CA ILE A 52 36.79 -17.22 23.34
C ILE A 52 35.39 -17.81 23.49
N LEU A 53 35.22 -18.89 24.27
CA LEU A 53 33.92 -19.51 24.52
C LEU A 53 32.96 -18.51 25.17
N GLY A 54 33.41 -17.76 26.18
CA GLY A 54 32.63 -16.72 26.83
C GLY A 54 32.19 -15.62 25.87
N HIS A 55 33.11 -15.13 25.02
CA HIS A 55 32.78 -14.12 24.01
C HIS A 55 31.81 -14.67 22.94
N MET A 56 32.01 -15.91 22.49
CA MET A 56 31.11 -16.55 21.52
C MET A 56 29.69 -16.72 22.09
N ASN A 57 29.56 -17.21 23.32
CA ASN A 57 28.26 -17.34 23.97
C ASN A 57 27.57 -15.98 24.11
N SER A 58 28.29 -14.95 24.57
CA SER A 58 27.72 -13.60 24.67
C SER A 58 27.25 -13.05 23.30
N ARG A 59 27.97 -13.34 22.22
CA ARG A 59 27.56 -12.96 20.86
C ARG A 59 26.37 -13.77 20.36
N PHE A 60 26.25 -15.05 20.75
CA PHE A 60 25.08 -15.86 20.44
C PHE A 60 23.85 -15.38 21.19
N ASP A 61 23.97 -15.03 22.48
CA ASP A 61 22.87 -14.47 23.27
C ASP A 61 22.35 -13.16 22.64
N GLN A 62 23.27 -12.26 22.24
CA GLN A 62 22.92 -11.03 21.53
C GLN A 62 22.25 -11.31 20.17
N LEU A 63 22.74 -12.30 19.42
CA LEU A 63 22.15 -12.68 18.15
C LEU A 63 20.73 -13.21 18.35
N GLU A 64 20.52 -14.06 19.37
CA GLU A 64 19.21 -14.60 19.71
C GLU A 64 18.23 -13.49 20.11
N GLU A 65 18.66 -12.53 20.94
CA GLU A 65 17.85 -11.38 21.30
C GLU A 65 17.45 -10.55 20.06
N THR A 66 18.41 -10.22 19.19
CA THR A 66 18.11 -9.47 17.96
C THR A 66 17.18 -10.24 17.02
N LEU A 67 17.32 -11.57 16.94
CA LEU A 67 16.46 -12.41 16.13
C LEU A 67 15.03 -12.42 16.68
N GLN A 68 14.86 -12.51 18.00
CA GLN A 68 13.54 -12.44 18.65
C GLN A 68 12.87 -11.08 18.40
N VAL A 69 13.62 -9.98 18.46
CA VAL A 69 13.10 -8.65 18.14
C VAL A 69 12.66 -8.56 16.68
N VAL A 70 13.49 -9.03 15.74
CA VAL A 70 13.14 -9.05 14.31
C VAL A 70 11.89 -9.90 14.07
N GLN A 71 11.81 -11.10 14.64
CA GLN A 71 10.64 -11.97 14.52
C GLN A 71 9.37 -11.30 15.06
N SER A 72 9.48 -10.61 16.20
CA SER A 72 8.35 -9.89 16.79
C SER A 72 7.90 -8.74 15.90
N SER A 73 8.84 -7.93 15.38
CA SER A 73 8.53 -6.83 14.45
C SER A 73 7.91 -7.32 13.15
N GLN A 74 8.36 -8.49 12.65
CA GLN A 74 7.81 -9.10 11.44
C GLN A 74 6.37 -9.56 11.68
N LYS A 75 6.08 -10.16 12.84
CA LYS A 75 4.72 -10.57 13.20
C LYS A 75 3.78 -9.37 13.30
N GLU A 76 4.21 -8.30 13.98
CA GLU A 76 3.44 -7.06 14.10
C GLU A 76 3.15 -6.43 12.74
N LEU A 77 4.14 -6.43 11.83
CA LEU A 77 3.94 -5.92 10.47
C LEU A 77 2.91 -6.74 9.70
N LEU A 78 2.99 -8.07 9.77
CA LEU A 78 2.02 -8.95 9.10
C LEU A 78 0.59 -8.73 9.63
N GLU A 79 0.44 -8.58 10.94
CA GLU A 79 -0.86 -8.29 11.58
C GLU A 79 -1.45 -6.94 11.16
N LYS A 80 -0.61 -5.95 10.80
CA LYS A 80 -1.06 -4.64 10.29
C LYS A 80 -1.35 -4.64 8.79
N VAL A 81 -0.65 -5.48 8.01
CA VAL A 81 -0.78 -5.50 6.55
C VAL A 81 -2.13 -6.07 6.13
N GLU A 82 -2.56 -7.18 6.71
CA GLU A 82 -3.85 -7.82 6.38
C GLU A 82 -5.08 -6.89 6.50
N PRO A 83 -5.31 -6.19 7.63
CA PRO A 83 -6.44 -5.27 7.75
C PRO A 83 -6.28 -4.03 6.86
N MET A 84 -5.04 -3.62 6.56
CA MET A 84 -4.79 -2.51 5.65
C MET A 84 -5.14 -2.90 4.20
N GLU A 85 -4.82 -4.12 3.78
CA GLU A 85 -5.24 -4.65 2.48
C GLU A 85 -6.76 -4.73 2.37
N GLU A 86 -7.45 -5.18 3.41
CA GLU A 86 -8.92 -5.20 3.46
C GLU A 86 -9.52 -3.79 3.37
N GLN A 87 -8.97 -2.82 4.10
CA GLN A 87 -9.41 -1.43 4.04
C GLN A 87 -9.19 -0.81 2.66
N VAL A 88 -8.07 -1.13 2.01
CA VAL A 88 -7.80 -0.67 0.64
C VAL A 88 -8.84 -1.23 -0.33
N LEU A 89 -9.17 -2.52 -0.24
CA LEU A 89 -10.21 -3.14 -1.07
C LEU A 89 -11.61 -2.51 -0.84
N ASP A 90 -11.98 -2.24 0.41
CA ASP A 90 -13.23 -1.51 0.72
C ASP A 90 -13.22 -0.12 0.08
N HIS A 91 -12.11 0.61 0.20
CA HIS A 91 -11.97 1.95 -0.34
C HIS A 91 -12.02 1.95 -1.86
N GLU A 92 -11.34 1.01 -2.54
CA GLU A 92 -11.41 0.86 -4.00
C GLU A 92 -12.84 0.58 -4.49
N SER A 93 -13.57 -0.30 -3.79
CA SER A 93 -14.98 -0.60 -4.08
C SER A 93 -15.87 0.64 -3.94
N ARG A 94 -15.69 1.40 -2.84
CA ARG A 94 -16.44 2.64 -2.57
C ARG A 94 -16.13 3.72 -3.59
N ILE A 95 -14.86 3.90 -3.95
CA ILE A 95 -14.44 4.86 -4.98
C ILE A 95 -15.11 4.50 -6.31
N THR A 96 -15.04 3.25 -6.74
CA THR A 96 -15.65 2.78 -7.99
C THR A 96 -17.17 3.05 -8.00
N SER A 97 -17.86 2.79 -6.88
CA SER A 97 -19.29 3.06 -6.74
C SER A 97 -19.62 4.57 -6.80
N LEU A 98 -18.81 5.39 -6.14
CA LEU A 98 -18.96 6.84 -6.18
C LEU A 98 -18.71 7.41 -7.57
N GLU A 99 -17.66 6.97 -8.26
CA GLU A 99 -17.35 7.38 -9.63
C GLU A 99 -18.51 7.08 -10.57
N LYS A 100 -19.10 5.88 -10.46
CA LYS A 100 -20.30 5.51 -11.22
C LYS A 100 -21.47 6.44 -10.91
N THR A 101 -21.76 6.66 -9.63
CA THR A 101 -22.88 7.52 -9.20
C THR A 101 -22.71 8.96 -9.72
N VAL A 102 -21.48 9.49 -9.68
CA VAL A 102 -21.16 10.82 -10.21
C VAL A 102 -21.35 10.88 -11.73
N SER A 103 -20.95 9.84 -12.45
CA SER A 103 -21.18 9.74 -13.90
C SER A 103 -22.67 9.74 -14.22
N ASP A 104 -23.45 8.89 -13.54
CA ASP A 104 -24.89 8.77 -13.75
C ASP A 104 -25.60 10.12 -13.45
N LEU A 105 -25.27 10.76 -12.33
CA LEU A 105 -25.83 12.08 -11.97
C LEU A 105 -25.45 13.18 -12.96
N LYS A 106 -24.24 13.12 -13.53
CA LYS A 106 -23.81 14.08 -14.56
C LYS A 106 -24.64 13.93 -15.83
N ASP A 107 -24.90 12.70 -16.25
CA ASP A 107 -25.70 12.42 -17.43
C ASP A 107 -27.17 12.83 -17.23
N GLU A 108 -27.75 12.51 -16.07
CA GLU A 108 -29.09 12.95 -15.69
C GLU A 108 -29.20 14.47 -15.65
N SER A 109 -28.21 15.15 -15.07
CA SER A 109 -28.17 16.62 -15.01
C SER A 109 -28.14 17.23 -16.41
N ASN A 110 -27.33 16.66 -17.32
CA ASN A 110 -27.25 17.14 -18.70
C ASN A 110 -28.56 16.91 -19.46
N ALA A 111 -29.17 15.73 -19.31
CA ALA A 111 -30.47 15.42 -19.90
C ALA A 111 -31.56 16.39 -19.40
N LEU A 112 -31.57 16.68 -18.11
CA LEU A 112 -32.53 17.59 -17.51
C LEU A 112 -32.32 19.03 -17.98
N LYS A 113 -31.07 19.50 -18.08
CA LYS A 113 -30.75 20.82 -18.65
C LYS A 113 -31.24 20.96 -20.09
N LEU A 114 -31.02 19.94 -20.92
CA LEU A 114 -31.49 19.94 -22.31
C LEU A 114 -33.03 19.99 -22.38
N LYS A 115 -33.70 19.24 -21.51
CA LYS A 115 -35.17 19.26 -21.40
C LYS A 115 -35.70 20.63 -20.98
N VAL A 116 -35.06 21.28 -20.00
CA VAL A 116 -35.43 22.63 -19.57
C VAL A 116 -35.25 23.63 -20.71
N TYR A 117 -34.13 23.55 -21.44
CA TYR A 117 -33.88 24.42 -22.58
C TYR A 117 -34.94 24.25 -23.68
N ASP A 118 -35.32 23.01 -24.03
CA ASP A 118 -36.40 22.77 -25.00
C ASP A 118 -37.73 23.34 -24.52
N LEU A 119 -38.10 23.09 -23.26
CA LEU A 119 -39.35 23.60 -22.68
C LEU A 119 -39.40 25.13 -22.65
N GLU A 120 -38.30 25.78 -22.27
CA GLU A 120 -38.21 27.24 -22.28
C GLU A 120 -38.32 27.79 -23.71
N GLY A 121 -37.60 27.19 -24.66
CA GLY A 121 -37.66 27.56 -26.07
C GLY A 121 -39.06 27.40 -26.66
N ARG A 122 -39.77 26.32 -26.34
CA ARG A 122 -41.16 26.08 -26.78
C ARG A 122 -42.14 27.05 -26.13
N SER A 123 -41.97 27.31 -24.84
CA SER A 123 -42.82 28.25 -24.10
C SER A 123 -42.73 29.68 -24.65
N ARG A 124 -41.54 30.09 -25.09
CA ARG A 124 -41.30 31.45 -25.62
C ARG A 124 -41.27 31.54 -27.14
N ARG A 125 -41.58 30.46 -27.86
CA ARG A 125 -41.43 30.37 -29.33
C ARG A 125 -42.15 31.49 -30.08
N ASN A 126 -43.32 31.90 -29.58
CA ASN A 126 -44.15 32.92 -30.23
C ASN A 126 -43.98 34.30 -29.58
N ASN A 127 -43.09 34.45 -28.61
CA ASN A 127 -42.87 35.72 -27.93
C ASN A 127 -41.87 36.55 -28.74
N ILE A 128 -42.25 37.79 -29.05
CA ILE A 128 -41.38 38.75 -29.73
C ILE A 128 -40.96 39.81 -28.70
N LYS A 129 -39.67 40.13 -28.64
CA LYS A 129 -39.13 41.19 -27.78
C LYS A 129 -38.70 42.38 -28.63
N ILE A 130 -39.41 43.49 -28.50
CA ILE A 130 -39.09 44.76 -29.15
C ILE A 130 -38.27 45.59 -28.17
N ILE A 131 -37.08 46.03 -28.57
CA ILE A 131 -36.11 46.74 -27.71
C ILE A 131 -35.90 48.14 -28.27
N GLY A 132 -35.72 49.13 -27.39
CA GLY A 132 -35.42 50.50 -27.79
C GLY A 132 -36.65 51.40 -27.96
N ILE A 133 -37.82 51.01 -27.44
CA ILE A 133 -38.99 51.87 -27.34
C ILE A 133 -38.86 52.73 -26.07
N PRO A 134 -38.84 54.07 -26.17
CA PRO A 134 -38.98 54.99 -25.05
C PRO A 134 -40.19 54.67 -24.16
N GLU A 135 -40.00 54.80 -22.84
CA GLU A 135 -41.09 54.55 -21.89
C GLU A 135 -42.29 55.47 -22.17
N ARG A 136 -43.50 54.87 -22.11
CA ARG A 136 -44.82 55.53 -22.30
C ARG A 136 -45.15 55.97 -23.73
N GLU A 137 -44.30 55.69 -24.71
CA GLU A 137 -44.61 56.00 -26.12
C GLU A 137 -45.78 55.17 -26.67
N GLU A 138 -45.96 53.96 -26.14
CA GLU A 138 -47.06 53.04 -26.47
C GLU A 138 -48.46 53.53 -26.03
N GLY A 139 -48.53 54.53 -25.15
CA GLY A 139 -49.79 55.08 -24.66
C GLY A 139 -50.67 54.06 -23.93
N VAL A 140 -51.98 54.12 -24.16
CA VAL A 140 -52.98 53.28 -23.46
C VAL A 140 -53.15 51.90 -24.14
N LYS A 141 -52.72 51.77 -25.40
CA LYS A 141 -53.00 50.60 -26.23
C LYS A 141 -51.75 50.12 -26.99
N PRO A 142 -50.91 49.29 -26.34
CA PRO A 142 -49.69 48.76 -26.94
C PRO A 142 -49.89 47.99 -28.25
N THR A 143 -51.03 47.30 -28.40
CA THR A 143 -51.34 46.54 -29.62
C THR A 143 -51.46 47.43 -30.85
N GLU A 144 -52.19 48.55 -30.74
CA GLU A 144 -52.38 49.51 -31.84
C GLU A 144 -51.04 50.20 -32.20
N PHE A 145 -50.23 50.49 -31.19
CA PHE A 145 -48.88 51.04 -31.38
C PHE A 145 -47.98 50.08 -32.18
N VAL A 146 -47.94 48.80 -31.81
CA VAL A 146 -47.13 47.79 -32.53
C VAL A 146 -47.67 47.56 -33.96
N GLU A 147 -48.99 47.53 -34.14
CA GLU A 147 -49.63 47.40 -35.46
C GLU A 147 -49.23 48.54 -36.41
N ALA A 148 -49.15 49.78 -35.91
CA ALA A 148 -48.70 50.92 -36.71
C ALA A 148 -47.20 50.88 -37.06
N LEU A 149 -46.37 50.21 -36.25
CA LEU A 149 -44.93 50.10 -36.45
C LEU A 149 -44.52 49.02 -37.46
N ILE A 150 -45.28 47.91 -37.52
CA ILE A 150 -44.94 46.76 -38.39
C ILE A 150 -44.77 47.16 -39.87
N PRO A 151 -45.67 47.94 -40.50
CA PRO A 151 -45.52 48.35 -41.90
C PRO A 151 -44.28 49.21 -42.15
N ASN A 152 -43.89 50.03 -41.15
CA ASN A 152 -42.71 50.89 -41.26
C ASN A 152 -41.41 50.09 -41.21
N TRP A 153 -41.36 49.01 -40.42
CA TRP A 153 -40.17 48.14 -40.33
C TRP A 153 -40.12 47.08 -41.42
N CYS A 154 -41.27 46.54 -41.80
CA CYS A 154 -41.39 45.50 -42.82
C CYS A 154 -42.52 45.86 -43.79
N PRO A 155 -42.23 46.65 -44.84
CA PRO A 155 -43.24 47.10 -45.81
C PRO A 155 -43.97 45.95 -46.53
N GLY A 156 -43.33 44.79 -46.66
CA GLY A 156 -43.92 43.60 -47.28
C GLY A 156 -45.02 42.90 -46.46
N LEU A 157 -45.15 43.22 -45.16
CA LEU A 157 -46.17 42.66 -44.27
C LEU A 157 -47.47 43.48 -44.25
N SER A 158 -47.51 44.63 -44.94
CA SER A 158 -48.66 45.57 -45.00
C SER A 158 -49.93 45.00 -45.66
N LYS A 159 -49.93 43.77 -46.19
CA LYS A 159 -51.04 43.23 -47.03
C LYS A 159 -51.62 41.90 -46.56
N ALA A 160 -51.56 41.57 -45.28
CA ALA A 160 -52.24 40.41 -44.74
C ALA A 160 -53.51 40.82 -43.97
N ASN A 161 -54.61 40.90 -44.73
CA ASN A 161 -56.03 41.08 -44.36
C ASN A 161 -56.49 42.47 -43.91
#